data_AF-A0A7C4CSJ0-F1
#
_entry.id   AF-A0A7C4CSJ0-F1
#
_cell.length_a   1.000
_cell.length_b   1.000
_cell.length_c   1.000
_cell.angle_alpha   90.00
_cell.angle_beta   90.00
_cell.angle_gamma   90.00
#
_symmetry.space_group_name_H-M   'P 1'
#
loop_
_entity.id
_entity.type
_entity.pdbx_description
1 polymer ?
#
loop_
_entity_poly.entity_id
_entity_poly.type
_entity_poly.pdbx_seq_one_letter_code
_entity_poly.pdbx_strand_id
1 'polypeptide(L)' 'MHEWIKEMVTKGRAEFVEARWEEVFRSRVVFQREQLLALEATEERGGIVRALVDGAWGLA' A
#
# COMPACT_ATOMS: atom_id res chain seq x y z
N MET A 1 11.49 -4.35 7.75
CA MET A 1 10.81 -4.15 6.45
C MET A 1 11.78 -3.69 5.36
N HIS A 2 12.43 -2.53 5.50
CA HIS A 2 13.34 -1.99 4.47
C HIS A 2 14.48 -2.95 4.07
N GLU A 3 15.16 -3.58 5.04
CA GLU A 3 16.25 -4.54 4.77
C GLU A 3 15.76 -5.81 4.04
N TRP A 4 14.58 -6.33 4.39
CA TRP A 4 14.02 -7.50 3.70
C TRP A 4 13.61 -7.20 2.26
N ILE A 5 13.04 -6.03 1.99
CA ILE A 5 12.72 -5.59 0.63
C ILE A 5 14.01 -5.49 -0.19
N LYS A 6 15.05 -4.88 0.38
CA LYS A 6 16.35 -4.75 -0.29
C LYS A 6 17.00 -6.11 -0.58
N GLU A 7 16.90 -7.05 0.34
CA GLU A 7 17.40 -8.41 0.16
C GLU A 7 16.63 -9.19 -0.93
N MET A 8 15.29 -9.08 -0.96
CA MET A 8 14.47 -9.71 -2.00
C MET A 8 14.76 -9.13 -3.38
N VAL A 9 14.93 -7.80 -3.48
CA VAL A 9 15.28 -7.12 -4.73
C VAL A 9 16.66 -7.55 -5.22
N THR A 10 17.65 -7.64 -4.34
CA THR A 10 19.02 -8.03 -4.71
C THR A 10 19.17 -9.50 -5.08
N LYS A 11 18.33 -10.39 -4.53
CA LYS A 11 18.31 -11.82 -4.90
C LYS A 11 17.41 -12.13 -6.10
N GLY A 12 16.52 -11.21 -6.46
CA GLY A 12 15.57 -11.36 -7.56
C GLY A 12 16.24 -11.28 -8.94
N ARG A 13 15.63 -11.91 -9.94
CA ARG A 13 16.03 -11.78 -11.36
C ARG A 13 15.31 -10.65 -12.10
N ALA A 14 14.62 -9.78 -11.36
CA ALA A 14 13.87 -8.69 -11.95
C ALA A 14 14.81 -7.59 -12.44
N GLU A 15 14.52 -7.08 -13.63
CA GLU A 15 15.19 -5.93 -14.24
C GLU A 15 14.92 -4.65 -13.44
N PHE A 16 13.72 -4.58 -12.87
CA PHE A 16 13.27 -3.47 -12.05
C PHE A 16 12.30 -3.96 -10.98
N VAL A 17 12.42 -3.41 -9.77
CA VAL A 17 11.46 -3.64 -8.69
C VAL A 17 11.09 -2.30 -8.08
N GLU A 18 9.79 -2.09 -7.92
CA GLU A 18 9.22 -0.99 -7.14
C GLU A 18 8.48 -1.57 -5.95
N ALA A 19 8.79 -1.07 -4.76
CA ALA A 19 8.04 -1.36 -3.55
C ALA A 19 7.52 -0.04 -2.98
N ARG A 20 6.19 0.07 -2.84
CA ARG A 20 5.53 1.22 -2.25
C ARG A 20 4.82 0.77 -0.98
N TRP A 21 5.06 1.48 0.12
CA TRP A 21 4.37 1.31 1.39
C TRP A 21 3.61 2.59 1.71
N GLU A 22 2.37 2.44 2.15
CA GLU A 22 1.47 3.54 2.46
C GLU A 22 0.75 3.29 3.78
N GLU A 23 0.63 4.36 4.54
CA GLU A 23 -0.18 4.42 5.75
C GLU A 23 -1.19 5.54 5.57
N VAL A 24 -2.47 5.17 5.58
CA VAL A 24 -3.57 6.09 5.31
C VAL A 24 -4.46 6.12 6.53
N PHE A 25 -4.60 7.30 7.11
CA PHE A 25 -5.62 7.57 8.12
C PHE A 25 -6.80 8.30 7.47
N ARG A 26 -8.00 7.75 7.63
CA ARG A 26 -9.23 8.34 7.10
C ARG A 26 -10.25 8.49 8.23
N SER A 27 -10.76 9.70 8.38
CA SER A 27 -11.93 9.98 9.22
C SER A 27 -13.15 10.26 8.34
N ARG A 28 -14.32 9.82 8.81
CA ARG A 28 -15.60 10.10 8.15
C ARG A 28 -16.61 10.56 9.19
N VAL A 29 -17.22 11.70 8.91
CA VAL A 29 -18.26 12.29 9.74
C VAL A 29 -19.50 12.52 8.87
N VAL A 30 -20.63 11.92 9.27
CA VAL A 30 -21.89 12.01 8.54
C VAL A 30 -22.96 12.57 9.46
N PHE A 31 -23.58 13.67 9.05
CA PHE A 31 -24.73 14.27 9.74
C PHE A 31 -25.98 14.18 8.86
N GLN A 32 -27.14 14.06 9.49
CA GLN A 32 -28.44 14.28 8.87
C GLN A 32 -29.23 15.26 9.72
N ARG A 33 -29.48 16.46 9.17
CA ARG A 33 -29.99 17.62 9.92
C ARG A 33 -29.06 17.89 11.12
N GLU A 34 -29.60 17.84 12.34
CA GLU A 34 -28.87 18.05 13.59
C GLU A 34 -28.38 16.74 14.23
N GLN A 35 -28.63 15.60 13.60
CA GLN A 35 -28.24 14.29 14.13
C GLN A 35 -26.93 13.81 13.51
N LEU A 36 -25.98 13.40 14.35
CA LEU A 36 -24.79 12.66 13.93
C LEU A 36 -25.18 11.22 13.60
N LEU A 37 -24.96 10.80 12.36
CA LEU A 37 -25.26 9.44 11.88
C LEU A 37 -24.05 8.51 11.94
N ALA A 38 -22.86 9.02 11.61
CA ALA A 38 -21.63 8.23 11.63
C ALA A 38 -20.42 9.08 12.01
N LEU A 39 -19.57 8.51 12.86
CA LEU A 39 -18.25 9.00 13.19
C LEU A 39 -17.30 7.81 13.13
N GLU A 40 -16.56 7.71 12.04
CA GLU A 40 -15.67 6.58 11.74
C GLU A 40 -14.24 7.09 11.66
N ALA A 41 -13.32 6.29 12.17
CA ALA A 41 -11.88 6.46 11.97
C ALA A 41 -11.32 5.11 11.50
N THR A 42 -10.57 5.14 10.42
CA THR A 42 -9.95 3.96 9.83
C THR A 42 -8.49 4.25 9.57
N GLU A 43 -7.66 3.30 9.93
CA GLU A 43 -6.24 3.30 9.61
C GLU A 43 -5.97 2.09 8.71
N GLU A 44 -5.45 2.35 7.52
CA GLU A 44 -5.06 1.34 6.56
C GLU A 44 -3.54 1.39 6.39
N ARG A 45 -2.90 0.24 6.54
CA ARG A 45 -1.46 0.08 6.29
C ARG A 45 -1.29 -1.01 5.27
N GLY A 46 -0.60 -0.71 4.18
CA GLY A 46 -0.43 -1.65 3.10
C GLY A 46 0.57 -1.14 2.08
N GLY A 47 0.68 -1.87 0.99
CA GLY A 47 1.62 -1.53 -0.04
C GLY A 47 1.43 -2.40 -1.26
N ILE A 48 2.25 -2.12 -2.26
CA ILE A 48 2.30 -2.91 -3.48
C ILE A 48 3.76 -3.11 -3.86
N VAL A 49 4.07 -4.32 -4.35
CA VAL A 49 5.34 -4.62 -4.97
C VAL A 49 5.10 -4.94 -6.44
N ARG A 50 5.87 -4.29 -7.31
CA ARG A 50 5.85 -4.51 -8.76
C ARG A 50 7.23 -4.93 -9.22
N ALA A 51 7.31 -5.99 -10.03
CA ALA A 51 8.55 -6.49 -10.59
C ALA A 51 8.44 -6.62 -12.11
N LEU A 52 9.47 -6.17 -12.82
CA LEU A 52 9.63 -6.36 -14.27
C LEU A 52 10.62 -7.50 -14.51
N VAL A 53 10.19 -8.54 -15.22
CA VAL A 53 11.03 -9.69 -15.60
C VAL A 53 10.80 -9.97 -17.07
N ASP A 54 11.86 -9.94 -17.88
CA ASP A 54 11.81 -10.22 -19.33
C ASP A 54 10.72 -9.41 -20.06
N GLY A 55 10.55 -8.13 -19.69
CA GLY A 55 9.53 -7.23 -20.25
C GLY A 55 8.10 -7.42 -19.72
N ALA A 56 7.84 -8.32 -18.78
CA ALA A 56 6.53 -8.56 -18.18
C ALA A 56 6.43 -8.09 -16.72
N TRP A 57 5.27 -7.56 -16.32
CA TRP A 57 5.01 -7.07 -14.96
C TRP A 57 4.31 -8.12 -14.10
N GLY A 58 4.86 -8.37 -12.91
CA GLY A 58 4.17 -9.03 -11.80
C GLY A 58 3.80 -8.01 -10.70
N LEU A 59 2.65 -8.20 -10.07
CA LEU A 59 2.15 -7.36 -8.98
C LEU A 59 1.72 -8.22 -7.78
N ALA A 60 2.03 -7.78 -6.56
CA ALA A 60 1.62 -8.39 -5.30
C ALA A 60 1.38 -7.35 -4.21
#